data_AF-A0A8B8N8H0-F1
#
_entry.id   AF-A0A8B8N8H0-F1
#
_cell.length_a   1.000
_cell.length_b   1.000
_cell.length_c   1.000
_cell.angle_alpha   90.00
_cell.angle_beta   90.00
_cell.angle_gamma   90.00
#
_symmetry.space_group_name_H-M   'P 1'
#
loop_
_entity.id
_entity.type
_entity.pdbx_description
1 polymer ?
#
loop_
_entity_poly.entity_id
_entity_poly.type
_entity_poly.pdbx_seq_one_letter_code
_entity_poly.pdbx_strand_id
1 'polypeptide(L)'
;MLFNKRILTAISENEKNSISDLITSAVLDSNVKWGLRWPMGKASFGDRYGVVGMRHTITKTYKNSSMRLKARHADRFEFGIPHGEVTEEVELYFKGIISELHGQSLGTDSISDMVKDAVKMMWEHFLSCGNPVV
;
A
#
# COMPACT_ATOMS: atom_id res chain seq x y z
N MET A 1 17.02 14.28 14.04
CA MET A 1 17.52 12.89 14.16
C MET A 1 17.61 12.33 12.74
N LEU A 2 18.81 11.99 12.27
CA LEU A 2 19.02 11.46 10.90
C LEU A 2 18.70 9.96 10.91
N PHE A 3 17.69 9.54 10.14
CA PHE A 3 17.34 8.13 9.96
C PHE A 3 17.92 7.66 8.62
N ASN A 4 18.90 6.74 8.64
CA ASN A 4 19.36 6.10 7.42
C ASN A 4 18.64 4.76 7.22
N LYS A 5 17.99 4.59 6.06
CA LYS A 5 17.50 3.26 5.65
C LYS A 5 18.71 2.41 5.27
N ARG A 6 19.13 1.52 6.16
CA ARG A 6 20.19 0.55 5.87
C ARG A 6 19.60 -0.58 5.03
N ILE A 7 20.27 -0.94 3.93
CA ILE A 7 19.94 -2.15 3.18
C ILE A 7 20.18 -3.34 4.12
N LEU A 8 19.14 -4.14 4.37
CA LEU A 8 19.24 -5.33 5.20
C LEU A 8 20.20 -6.32 4.53
N THR A 9 21.39 -6.49 5.11
CA THR A 9 22.17 -7.73 4.98
C THR A 9 21.36 -8.90 5.52
N ALA A 10 21.81 -10.14 5.29
CA ALA A 10 21.16 -11.32 5.87
C ALA A 10 20.92 -11.13 7.39
N ILE A 11 19.65 -11.16 7.80
CA ILE A 11 19.23 -10.93 9.19
C ILE A 11 19.65 -12.14 10.02
N SER A 12 20.40 -11.92 11.09
CA SER A 12 20.81 -12.98 12.02
C SER A 12 19.63 -13.49 12.86
N GLU A 13 19.77 -14.69 13.42
CA GLU A 13 18.67 -15.31 14.19
C GLU A 13 18.29 -14.48 15.44
N ASN A 14 19.28 -13.86 16.09
CA ASN A 14 19.04 -12.95 17.21
C ASN A 14 18.21 -11.72 16.81
N GLU A 15 18.43 -11.19 15.60
CA GLU A 15 17.67 -10.05 15.09
C GLU A 15 16.25 -10.45 14.73
N LYS A 16 16.05 -11.65 14.17
CA LYS A 16 14.70 -12.20 13.94
C LYS A 16 13.94 -12.36 15.26
N ASN A 17 14.58 -12.91 16.29
CA ASN A 17 13.97 -13.05 17.62
C ASN A 17 13.62 -11.69 18.22
N SER A 18 14.53 -10.72 18.14
CA SER A 18 14.29 -9.34 18.61
C SER A 18 13.10 -8.68 17.91
N ILE A 19 12.97 -8.87 16.60
CA ILE A 19 11.82 -8.36 15.81
C ILE A 19 10.54 -9.12 16.17
N SER A 20 10.61 -10.43 16.34
CA SER A 20 9.49 -11.28 16.74
C SER A 20 8.93 -10.86 18.10
N ASP A 21 9.79 -10.66 19.09
CA ASP A 21 9.44 -10.19 20.43
C ASP A 21 8.80 -8.79 20.38
N LEU A 22 9.33 -7.91 19.53
CA LEU A 22 8.75 -6.60 19.30
C LEU A 22 7.34 -6.73 18.74
N ILE A 23 7.10 -7.56 17.72
CA ILE A 23 5.78 -7.77 17.12
C ILE A 23 4.80 -8.39 18.13
N THR A 24 5.22 -9.41 18.88
CA THR A 24 4.34 -10.12 19.84
C THR A 24 4.04 -9.31 21.10
N SER A 25 4.83 -8.28 21.41
CA SER A 25 4.53 -7.37 22.52
C SER A 25 3.39 -6.37 22.23
N ALA A 26 2.90 -6.31 20.99
CA ALA A 26 1.74 -5.52 20.62
C ALA A 26 0.46 -6.08 21.25
N VAL A 27 -0.41 -5.20 21.73
CA VAL A 27 -1.74 -5.56 22.25
C VAL A 27 -2.82 -4.90 21.41
N LEU A 28 -3.94 -5.61 21.23
CA LEU A 28 -5.12 -5.03 20.63
C LEU A 28 -5.74 -4.01 21.60
N ASP A 29 -6.01 -2.81 21.10
CA ASP A 29 -6.59 -1.72 21.90
C ASP A 29 -7.54 -0.92 21.02
N SER A 30 -8.86 -1.07 21.26
CA SER A 30 -9.90 -0.39 20.50
C SER A 30 -9.98 1.11 20.77
N ASN A 31 -9.30 1.62 21.81
CA ASN A 31 -9.33 3.03 22.19
C ASN A 31 -8.25 3.85 21.50
N VAL A 32 -7.25 3.19 20.92
CA VAL A 32 -6.27 3.87 20.07
C VAL A 32 -6.74 3.81 18.63
N LYS A 33 -6.47 4.88 17.88
CA LYS A 33 -6.58 4.80 16.42
C LYS A 33 -5.77 3.58 15.98
N TRP A 34 -6.35 2.78 15.08
CA TRP A 34 -5.67 1.66 14.39
C TRP A 34 -5.58 0.34 15.18
N GLY A 35 -6.17 0.26 16.38
CA GLY A 35 -6.47 -1.01 17.04
C GLY A 35 -5.27 -1.74 17.66
N LEU A 36 -4.06 -1.21 17.56
CA LEU A 36 -2.83 -1.78 18.10
C LEU A 36 -2.07 -0.77 18.94
N ARG A 37 -1.62 -1.20 20.11
CA ARG A 37 -0.79 -0.41 21.02
C ARG A 37 0.37 -1.25 21.53
N TRP A 38 1.50 -0.61 21.77
CA TRP A 38 2.59 -1.22 22.54
C TRP A 38 2.54 -0.72 23.98
N PRO A 39 2.71 -1.58 24.99
CA PRO A 39 2.93 -1.14 26.36
C PRO A 39 4.11 -0.17 26.46
N MET A 40 4.10 0.69 27.48
CA MET A 40 5.16 1.66 27.69
C MET A 40 6.54 0.97 27.73
N GLY A 41 7.49 1.47 26.93
CA GLY A 41 8.84 0.88 26.82
C GLY A 41 8.92 -0.43 26.03
N LYS A 42 7.81 -0.94 25.48
CA LYS A 42 7.80 -2.13 24.61
C LYS A 42 7.80 -1.80 23.12
N ALA A 43 7.61 -0.54 22.73
CA ALA A 43 7.68 -0.09 21.33
C ALA A 43 9.12 -0.05 20.77
N SER A 44 10.10 -0.54 21.53
CA SER A 44 11.50 -0.67 21.14
C SER A 44 12.11 -1.91 21.78
N PHE A 45 13.05 -2.54 21.08
CA PHE A 45 13.84 -3.62 21.63
C PHE A 45 15.33 -3.26 21.58
N GLY A 46 15.93 -3.13 22.77
CA GLY A 46 17.27 -2.57 22.93
C GLY A 46 17.37 -1.15 22.36
N ASP A 47 18.55 -0.80 21.82
CA ASP A 47 18.85 0.45 21.13
C ASP A 47 18.79 0.33 19.60
N ARG A 48 18.43 -0.87 19.09
CA ARG A 48 18.54 -1.20 17.66
C ARG A 48 17.24 -1.14 16.88
N TYR A 49 16.12 -1.51 17.50
CA TYR A 49 14.83 -1.62 16.81
C TYR A 49 13.76 -0.82 17.56
N GLY A 50 12.99 -0.05 16.81
CA GLY A 50 11.85 0.70 17.31
C GLY A 50 10.71 0.65 16.32
N VAL A 51 9.48 0.65 16.82
CA VAL A 51 8.28 0.78 16.00
C VAL A 51 8.17 2.24 15.56
N VAL A 52 8.30 2.48 14.26
CA VAL A 52 8.23 3.82 13.66
C VAL A 52 6.84 4.15 13.09
N GLY A 53 5.99 3.13 12.94
CA GLY A 53 4.63 3.29 12.43
C GLY A 53 3.91 1.97 12.31
N MET A 54 2.62 2.06 12.00
CA MET A 54 1.75 0.92 11.71
C MET A 54 0.96 1.20 10.44
N ARG A 55 0.67 0.14 9.68
CA ARG A 55 -0.16 0.25 8.50
C ARG A 55 -1.13 -0.91 8.48
N HIS A 56 -2.42 -0.61 8.62
CA HIS A 56 -3.47 -1.57 8.33
C HIS A 56 -3.93 -1.35 6.89
N THR A 57 -4.01 -2.41 6.09
CA THR A 57 -4.36 -2.28 4.68
C THR A 57 -5.29 -3.40 4.27
N ILE A 58 -6.53 -3.03 3.94
CA ILE A 58 -7.52 -3.94 3.39
C ILE A 58 -7.48 -3.77 1.88
N THR A 59 -7.22 -4.86 1.16
CA THR A 59 -7.14 -4.87 -0.30
C THR A 59 -8.15 -5.84 -0.88
N LYS A 60 -8.97 -5.37 -1.82
CA LYS A 60 -9.76 -6.22 -2.72
C LYS A 60 -9.14 -6.18 -4.12
N THR A 61 -8.85 -7.36 -4.66
CA THR A 61 -8.25 -7.49 -6.00
C THR A 61 -9.20 -8.23 -6.92
N TYR A 62 -9.55 -7.61 -8.04
CA TYR A 62 -10.30 -8.19 -9.13
C TYR A 62 -9.36 -8.36 -10.32
N LYS A 63 -9.34 -9.52 -10.96
CA LYS A 63 -8.41 -9.79 -12.07
C LYS A 63 -9.09 -10.61 -13.16
N ASN A 64 -8.72 -10.34 -14.40
CA ASN A 64 -8.95 -11.20 -15.54
C ASN A 64 -7.63 -11.36 -16.33
N SER A 65 -7.72 -11.91 -17.54
CA SER A 65 -6.59 -12.10 -18.46
C SER A 65 -5.91 -10.78 -18.83
N SER A 66 -6.68 -9.73 -19.09
CA SER A 66 -6.19 -8.47 -19.66
C SER A 66 -5.99 -7.35 -18.63
N MET A 67 -6.55 -7.48 -17.41
CA MET A 67 -6.64 -6.41 -16.43
C MET A 67 -6.57 -6.91 -14.98
N ARG A 68 -6.12 -6.03 -14.08
CA ARG A 68 -6.26 -6.20 -12.62
C ARG A 68 -6.63 -4.87 -11.97
N LEU A 69 -7.77 -4.84 -11.29
CA LEU A 69 -8.24 -3.73 -10.45
C LEU A 69 -7.94 -4.06 -8.99
N LYS A 70 -7.33 -3.12 -8.27
CA LYS A 70 -7.02 -3.24 -6.85
C LYS A 70 -7.63 -2.05 -6.13
N ALA A 71 -8.65 -2.30 -5.32
CA ALA A 71 -9.20 -1.33 -4.40
C ALA A 71 -8.58 -1.54 -3.02
N ARG A 72 -8.01 -0.49 -2.44
CA ARG A 72 -7.28 -0.53 -1.19
C ARG A 72 -7.82 0.54 -0.24
N HIS A 73 -8.20 0.11 0.96
CA HIS A 73 -8.34 1.00 2.10
C HIS A 73 -7.08 0.84 2.95
N ALA A 74 -6.24 1.87 2.97
CA ALA A 74 -5.01 1.89 3.73
C ALA A 74 -5.11 2.92 4.83
N ASP A 75 -4.82 2.46 6.03
CA ASP A 75 -4.83 3.20 7.25
C ASP A 75 -3.40 3.19 7.80
N ARG A 76 -2.79 4.37 7.86
CA ARG A 76 -1.37 4.57 8.12
C ARG A 76 -1.17 5.42 9.35
N PHE A 77 -0.31 4.94 10.24
CA PHE A 77 0.20 5.66 11.39
C PHE A 77 1.72 5.73 11.29
N GLU A 78 2.27 6.93 11.43
CA GLU A 78 3.70 7.14 11.66
C GLU A 78 3.88 7.85 13.00
N PHE A 79 4.79 7.34 13.83
CA PHE A 79 5.18 8.00 15.07
C PHE A 79 5.81 9.35 14.73
N GLY A 80 5.25 10.43 15.27
CA GLY A 80 5.69 11.80 15.00
C GLY A 80 4.82 12.56 13.99
N ILE A 81 3.89 11.89 13.29
CA ILE A 81 2.86 12.56 12.49
C ILE A 81 1.54 12.54 13.30
N PRO A 82 1.03 13.70 13.75
CA PRO A 82 -0.12 13.76 14.65
C PRO A 82 -1.45 13.32 14.02
N HIS A 83 -1.49 13.20 12.69
CA HIS A 83 -2.64 12.75 11.93
C HIS A 83 -2.24 11.51 11.14
N GLY A 84 -2.78 10.34 11.50
CA GLY A 84 -2.66 9.18 10.64
C GLY A 84 -3.42 9.40 9.34
N GLU A 85 -2.93 8.81 8.26
CA GLU A 85 -3.50 8.95 6.92
C GLU A 85 -4.40 7.75 6.62
N VAL A 86 -5.69 8.02 6.45
CA VAL A 86 -6.62 7.07 5.83
C VAL A 86 -6.71 7.42 4.36
N THR A 87 -6.26 6.51 3.51
CA THR A 87 -6.27 6.65 2.06
C THR A 87 -7.12 5.56 1.44
N GLU A 88 -8.06 5.95 0.60
CA GLU A 88 -8.75 5.05 -0.32
C GLU A 88 -8.07 5.15 -1.68
N GLU A 89 -7.44 4.06 -2.10
CA GLU A 89 -6.63 4.00 -3.32
C GLU A 89 -7.26 2.98 -4.29
N VAL A 90 -7.37 3.37 -5.56
CA VAL A 90 -7.73 2.46 -6.65
C VAL A 90 -6.55 2.39 -7.61
N GLU A 91 -5.96 1.20 -7.74
CA GLU A 91 -4.90 0.92 -8.72
C GLU A 91 -5.46 0.04 -9.84
N LEU A 92 -5.22 0.43 -11.08
CA LEU A 92 -5.60 -0.34 -12.26
C LEU A 92 -4.36 -0.74 -13.05
N TYR A 93 -4.25 -2.04 -13.35
CA TYR A 93 -3.16 -2.61 -14.12
C TYR A 93 -3.70 -3.16 -15.43
N PHE A 94 -3.25 -2.61 -16.56
CA PHE A 94 -3.60 -3.07 -17.90
C PHE A 94 -2.57 -4.07 -18.41
N LYS A 95 -2.74 -5.34 -18.05
CA LYS A 95 -1.82 -6.41 -18.44
C LYS A 95 -1.73 -6.57 -19.96
N GLY A 96 -2.85 -6.40 -20.66
CA GLY A 96 -2.86 -6.46 -22.13
C GLY A 96 -1.94 -5.42 -22.76
N ILE A 97 -2.03 -4.16 -22.30
CA ILE A 97 -1.17 -3.06 -22.78
C ILE A 97 0.31 -3.33 -22.45
N ILE A 98 0.59 -3.84 -21.24
CA ILE A 98 1.96 -4.22 -20.84
C ILE A 98 2.51 -5.33 -21.74
N SER A 99 1.71 -6.33 -22.08
CA SER A 99 2.14 -7.41 -23.00
C SER A 99 2.45 -6.88 -24.39
N GLU A 100 1.64 -5.98 -24.94
CA GLU A 100 1.90 -5.35 -26.25
C GLU A 100 3.18 -4.48 -26.23
N LEU A 101 3.40 -3.73 -25.14
CA LEU A 101 4.64 -2.97 -24.91
C LEU A 101 5.90 -3.84 -24.96
N HIS A 102 5.85 -5.04 -24.37
CA HIS A 102 6.98 -5.96 -24.36
C HIS A 102 7.11 -6.78 -25.64
N GLY A 103 6.01 -7.01 -26.37
CA GLY A 103 5.97 -7.86 -27.56
C GLY A 103 6.59 -7.24 -28.82
N GLN A 104 7.01 -5.97 -28.80
CA GLN A 104 7.46 -5.21 -29.99
C GLN A 104 6.48 -5.27 -31.18
N SER A 105 5.22 -5.66 -30.94
CA SER A 105 4.28 -6.06 -32.00
C SER A 105 3.53 -4.87 -32.62
N LEU A 106 3.36 -3.79 -31.84
CA LEU A 106 2.59 -2.60 -32.21
C LEU A 106 3.46 -1.34 -32.11
N GLY A 107 3.29 -0.42 -33.07
CA GLY A 107 3.93 0.89 -33.04
C GLY A 107 3.53 1.69 -31.78
N THR A 108 4.42 2.55 -31.30
CA THR A 108 4.25 3.32 -30.05
C THR A 108 2.95 4.15 -30.03
N ASP A 109 2.49 4.59 -31.20
CA ASP A 109 1.22 5.30 -31.39
C ASP A 109 -0.01 4.42 -31.06
N SER A 110 0.03 3.13 -31.42
CA SER A 110 -1.08 2.19 -31.15
C SER A 110 -1.24 1.91 -29.65
N ILE A 111 -0.14 1.84 -28.91
CA ILE A 111 -0.16 1.63 -27.45
C ILE A 111 -0.69 2.88 -26.74
N SER A 112 -0.31 4.08 -27.21
CA SER A 112 -0.83 5.35 -26.70
C SER A 112 -2.34 5.43 -26.83
N ASP A 113 -2.88 5.00 -27.97
CA ASP A 113 -4.33 5.00 -28.21
C ASP A 113 -5.06 3.98 -27.32
N MET A 114 -4.49 2.79 -27.09
CA MET A 114 -5.04 1.82 -26.13
C MET A 114 -5.13 2.39 -24.70
N VAL A 115 -4.12 3.17 -24.27
CA VAL A 115 -4.13 3.82 -22.96
C VAL A 115 -5.19 4.91 -22.92
N LYS A 116 -5.32 5.74 -23.98
CA LYS A 116 -6.36 6.77 -24.06
C LYS A 116 -7.75 6.17 -24.00
N ASP A 117 -8.01 5.10 -24.74
CA ASP A 117 -9.30 4.40 -24.74
C ASP A 117 -9.64 3.85 -23.36
N ALA A 118 -8.65 3.26 -22.67
CA ALA A 118 -8.84 2.76 -21.32
C ALA A 118 -9.14 3.86 -20.30
N VAL A 119 -8.45 5.01 -20.39
CA VAL A 119 -8.71 6.18 -19.53
C VAL A 119 -10.08 6.78 -19.83
N LYS A 120 -10.45 6.88 -21.12
CA LYS A 120 -11.76 7.36 -21.55
C LYS A 120 -12.89 6.48 -21.01
N MET A 121 -12.77 5.15 -21.15
CA MET A 121 -13.73 4.20 -20.60
C MET A 121 -13.86 4.34 -19.07
N MET A 122 -12.74 4.51 -18.35
CA MET A 122 -12.79 4.76 -16.90
C MET A 122 -13.54 6.04 -16.57
N TRP A 123 -13.27 7.11 -17.30
CA TRP A 123 -13.94 8.39 -17.14
C TRP A 123 -15.45 8.27 -17.38
N GLU A 124 -15.85 7.70 -18.52
CA GLU A 124 -17.25 7.59 -18.95
C GLU A 124 -18.10 6.69 -18.04
N HIS A 125 -17.54 5.59 -17.53
CA HIS A 125 -18.33 4.59 -16.80
C HIS A 125 -18.21 4.65 -15.28
N PHE A 126 -17.14 5.22 -14.73
CA PHE A 126 -16.86 5.16 -13.30
C PHE A 126 -16.70 6.54 -12.65
N LEU A 127 -16.10 7.52 -13.34
CA LEU A 127 -15.73 8.80 -12.73
C LEU A 127 -16.66 9.96 -13.12
N SER A 128 -17.30 9.89 -14.29
CA SER A 128 -18.24 10.92 -14.77
C SER A 128 -19.67 10.73 -14.28
N CYS A 129 -19.94 9.69 -13.47
CA CYS A 129 -21.18 9.54 -12.72
C CYS A 129 -21.24 10.58 -11.57
N GLY A 130 -21.41 11.83 -11.97
CA GLY A 130 -21.39 13.02 -11.14
C GLY A 130 -22.23 14.12 -11.79
N ASN A 131 -23.46 13.82 -12.16
CA ASN A 131 -24.56 14.73 -11.89
C ASN A 131 -25.46 14.03 -10.88
N PRO A 132 -25.39 14.36 -9.58
CA PRO A 132 -26.47 14.01 -8.67
C PRO A 132 -27.71 14.78 -9.14
N VAL A 133 -28.70 14.06 -9.64
CA VAL A 133 -30.06 14.58 -9.68
C VAL A 133 -30.67 14.31 -8.31
N VAL A 134 -30.90 15.41 -7.59
CA VAL A 134 -31.53 15.61 -6.27
C VAL A 134 -30.64 15.45 -5.05
#